data_AF-A0A960DKJ5-F1
#
_entry.id   AF-A0A960DKJ5-F1
#
_cell.length_a   1.000
_cell.length_b   1.000
_cell.length_c   1.000
_cell.angle_alpha   90.00
_cell.angle_beta   90.00
_cell.angle_gamma   90.00
#
_symmetry.space_group_name_H-M   'P 1'
#
loop_
_entity.id
_entity.type
_entity.pdbx_description
1 polymer ?
#
loop_
_entity_poly.entity_id
_entity_poly.type
_entity_poly.pdbx_seq_one_letter_code
_entity_poly.pdbx_strand_id
1 'polypeptide(L)'
;MDIEHFYDGNPKRRSSREYTFGSDWTDEGGTRWEVNWVEDTGELYAMREPREPLEMDPFGDSRVPSMPADVVTVEILGNLGDLEAVESALDGWSRAQGEASSLDWVRSRIAMDHPPASEGSPDPAPDSLPGAG
;
A
#
# COMPACT_ATOMS: atom_id res chain seq x y z
N MET A 1 -1.87 9.85 1.80
CA MET A 1 -2.88 10.73 1.18
C MET A 1 -4.24 10.43 1.82
N ASP A 2 -5.25 11.29 1.70
CA ASP A 2 -6.63 10.92 2.07
C ASP A 2 -7.28 10.09 0.95
N ILE A 3 -8.36 9.37 1.27
CA ILE A 3 -9.03 8.46 0.33
C ILE A 3 -9.72 9.16 -0.84
N GLU A 4 -10.27 10.36 -0.63
CA GLU A 4 -10.92 11.12 -1.72
C GLU A 4 -9.90 11.59 -2.74
N HIS A 5 -8.76 12.12 -2.29
CA HIS A 5 -7.63 12.48 -3.15
C HIS A 5 -7.08 11.25 -3.87
N PHE A 6 -7.02 10.08 -3.21
CA PHE A 6 -6.69 8.83 -3.91
C PHE A 6 -7.67 8.56 -5.04
N TYR A 7 -8.99 8.59 -4.82
CA TYR A 7 -9.94 8.33 -5.91
C TYR A 7 -9.94 9.41 -7.01
N ASP A 8 -9.82 10.68 -6.65
CA ASP A 8 -9.82 11.80 -7.60
C ASP A 8 -8.56 11.83 -8.48
N GLY A 9 -7.44 11.29 -8.01
CA GLY A 9 -6.19 11.19 -8.77
C GLY A 9 -6.27 10.27 -9.99
N ASN A 10 -7.21 9.30 -10.00
CA ASN A 10 -7.45 8.44 -11.16
C ASN A 10 -8.92 7.97 -11.19
N PRO A 11 -9.75 8.54 -12.06
CA PRO A 11 -11.18 8.21 -12.13
C PRO A 11 -11.50 6.73 -12.35
N LYS A 12 -10.56 5.96 -12.92
CA LYS A 12 -10.74 4.51 -13.08
C LYS A 12 -10.92 3.79 -11.76
N ARG A 13 -10.26 4.26 -10.68
CA ARG A 13 -10.31 3.65 -9.34
C ARG A 13 -11.74 3.52 -8.83
N ARG A 14 -12.55 4.59 -8.91
CA ARG A 14 -13.96 4.61 -8.45
C ARG A 14 -14.88 3.66 -9.21
N SER A 15 -14.59 3.39 -10.48
CA SER A 15 -15.39 2.50 -11.33
C SER A 15 -14.87 1.07 -11.36
N SER A 16 -13.71 0.82 -10.75
CA SER A 16 -13.05 -0.47 -10.81
C SER A 16 -13.53 -1.42 -9.72
N ARG A 17 -13.24 -2.69 -9.94
CA ARG A 17 -13.37 -3.69 -8.88
C ARG A 17 -12.17 -3.61 -7.95
N GLU A 18 -12.44 -3.63 -6.66
CA GLU A 18 -11.43 -3.70 -5.61
C GLU A 18 -11.44 -5.09 -4.96
N TYR A 19 -10.25 -5.62 -4.68
CA TYR A 19 -10.05 -6.90 -4.00
C TYR A 19 -9.27 -6.69 -2.71
N THR A 20 -9.81 -7.18 -1.60
CA THR A 20 -9.21 -7.02 -0.26
C THR A 20 -8.33 -8.20 0.10
N PHE A 21 -7.09 -7.91 0.51
CA PHE A 21 -6.07 -8.87 0.94
C PHE A 21 -5.78 -8.70 2.44
N GLY A 22 -6.85 -8.72 3.24
CA GLY A 22 -6.79 -8.64 4.69
C GLY A 22 -6.89 -7.23 5.25
N SER A 23 -7.47 -7.14 6.45
CA SER A 23 -7.77 -5.88 7.12
C SER A 23 -7.08 -5.72 8.46
N ASP A 24 -6.31 -6.71 8.91
CA ASP A 24 -5.66 -6.74 10.24
C ASP A 24 -4.17 -6.38 10.22
N TRP A 25 -3.65 -5.83 9.12
CA TRP A 25 -2.23 -5.48 8.99
C TRP A 25 -1.82 -4.43 10.01
N THR A 26 -0.63 -4.54 10.58
CA THR A 26 -0.12 -3.57 11.55
C THR A 26 1.20 -2.93 11.12
N ASP A 27 1.36 -1.64 11.40
CA ASP A 27 2.67 -0.97 11.34
C ASP A 27 3.44 -1.11 12.66
N GLU A 28 4.67 -0.59 12.71
CA GLU A 28 5.50 -0.58 13.93
C GLU A 28 4.83 0.10 15.13
N GLY A 29 3.90 1.03 14.89
CA GLY A 29 3.11 1.69 15.92
C GLY A 29 1.88 0.89 16.39
N GLY A 30 1.61 -0.27 15.78
CA GLY A 30 0.40 -1.06 16.03
C GLY A 30 -0.86 -0.45 15.42
N THR A 31 -0.74 0.52 14.52
CA THR A 31 -1.88 1.04 13.75
C THR A 31 -2.38 -0.05 12.82
N ARG A 32 -3.69 -0.23 12.72
CA ARG A 32 -4.30 -1.25 11.86
C ARG A 32 -4.53 -0.67 10.46
N TRP A 33 -4.26 -1.48 9.44
CA TRP A 33 -4.36 -1.17 8.03
C TRP A 33 -5.07 -2.31 7.28
N GLU A 34 -5.78 -1.95 6.23
CA GLU A 34 -6.36 -2.85 5.26
C GLU A 34 -5.64 -2.72 3.93
N VAL A 35 -5.34 -3.84 3.28
CA VAL A 35 -4.64 -3.86 1.98
C VAL A 35 -5.64 -4.24 0.90
N ASN A 36 -5.70 -3.43 -0.15
CA ASN A 36 -6.63 -3.54 -1.26
C ASN A 36 -5.90 -3.40 -2.60
N TRP A 37 -6.42 -4.06 -3.64
CA TRP A 37 -5.92 -3.96 -5.01
C TRP A 37 -7.03 -3.50 -5.96
N VAL A 38 -6.71 -2.56 -6.85
CA VAL A 38 -7.63 -2.00 -7.85
C VAL A 38 -7.38 -2.66 -9.21
N GLU A 39 -8.39 -3.35 -9.77
CA GLU A 39 -8.24 -4.18 -10.96
C GLU A 39 -7.81 -3.40 -12.22
N ASP A 40 -8.44 -2.25 -12.49
CA ASP A 40 -8.19 -1.48 -13.72
C ASP A 40 -6.87 -0.70 -13.70
N THR A 41 -6.30 -0.47 -12.52
CA THR A 41 -5.06 0.30 -12.37
C THR A 41 -3.88 -0.56 -11.97
N GLY A 42 -4.13 -1.77 -11.45
CA GLY A 42 -3.09 -2.64 -10.89
C GLY A 42 -2.56 -2.14 -9.56
N GLU A 43 -3.16 -1.11 -8.94
CA GLU A 43 -2.57 -0.47 -7.76
C GLU A 43 -2.93 -1.24 -6.49
N LEU A 44 -1.90 -1.68 -5.77
CA LEU A 44 -2.01 -2.20 -4.41
C LEU A 44 -1.82 -1.04 -3.43
N TYR A 45 -2.77 -0.84 -2.53
CA TYR A 45 -2.72 0.22 -1.53
C TYR A 45 -3.10 -0.29 -0.15
N ALA A 46 -2.53 0.32 0.88
CA ALA A 46 -2.95 0.19 2.27
C ALA A 46 -3.84 1.38 2.65
N MET A 47 -4.95 1.11 3.32
CA MET A 47 -5.81 2.12 3.92
C MET A 47 -5.88 1.92 5.43
N ARG A 48 -5.80 3.00 6.20
CA ARG A 48 -6.15 2.98 7.62
C ARG A 48 -7.39 3.82 7.83
N GLU A 49 -8.37 3.21 8.48
CA GLU A 49 -9.43 3.97 9.12
C GLU A 49 -8.89 4.58 10.41
N PRO A 50 -9.22 5.83 10.71
CA PRO A 50 -8.88 6.43 12.00
C PRO A 50 -9.58 5.64 13.12
N ARG A 51 -8.82 5.18 14.11
CA ARG A 51 -9.41 4.58 15.32
C ARG A 51 -10.12 5.67 16.10
N GLU A 52 -11.42 5.47 16.34
CA GLU A 52 -12.21 6.38 17.16
C GLU A 52 -11.63 6.49 18.58
N PRO A 53 -11.34 7.70 19.09
CA PRO A 53 -11.42 7.88 20.52
C PRO A 53 -12.89 7.72 20.91
N LEU A 54 -13.21 6.66 21.66
CA LEU A 54 -14.50 6.56 22.33
C LEU A 54 -14.66 7.78 23.24
N GLU A 55 -15.47 8.76 22.81
CA GLU A 55 -15.94 9.80 23.72
C GLU A 55 -17.09 9.21 24.54
N MET A 56 -16.80 8.89 25.80
CA MET A 56 -17.84 8.73 26.80
C MET A 56 -18.31 10.11 27.22
N ASP A 57 -19.60 10.39 27.04
CA ASP A 57 -20.17 11.57 27.64
C ASP A 57 -20.25 11.40 29.18
N PRO A 58 -20.44 12.50 29.95
CA PRO A 58 -20.50 12.46 31.41
C PRO A 58 -21.66 11.59 31.98
N PHE A 59 -22.59 11.15 31.13
CA PHE A 59 -23.74 10.33 31.48
C PHE A 59 -23.55 8.86 31.09
N GLY A 60 -22.42 8.50 30.47
CA GLY A 60 -22.08 7.13 30.09
C GLY A 60 -22.61 6.71 28.73
N ASP A 61 -23.16 7.63 27.93
CA ASP A 61 -23.50 7.33 26.54
C ASP A 61 -22.22 7.44 25.69
N SER A 62 -21.87 6.34 25.01
CA SER A 62 -20.84 6.36 23.97
C SER A 62 -21.43 6.98 22.71
N ARG A 63 -20.82 8.07 22.22
CA ARG A 63 -21.14 8.62 20.90
C ARG A 63 -19.95 8.44 19.98
N VAL A 64 -20.22 7.91 18.80
CA VAL A 64 -19.33 7.89 17.63
C VAL A 64 -19.60 9.19 16.88
N PRO A 65 -18.74 10.22 16.96
CA PRO A 65 -18.90 11.40 16.12
C PRO A 65 -18.80 10.98 14.65
N SER A 66 -19.74 11.44 13.81
CA SER A 66 -19.70 11.20 12.36
C SER A 66 -18.42 11.81 11.80
N MET A 67 -17.49 10.95 11.41
CA MET A 67 -16.21 11.39 10.87
C MET A 67 -16.31 11.61 9.36
N PRO A 68 -15.75 12.72 8.85
CA PRO A 68 -15.67 12.96 7.41
C PRO A 68 -14.75 11.92 6.74
N ALA A 69 -15.01 11.55 5.49
CA ALA A 69 -14.16 10.57 4.76
C ALA A 69 -12.68 11.02 4.66
N ASP A 70 -12.42 12.32 4.80
CA ASP A 70 -11.10 12.95 4.73
C ASP A 70 -10.10 12.48 5.82
N VAL A 71 -10.53 11.71 6.82
CA VAL A 71 -9.63 11.12 7.84
C VAL A 71 -9.11 9.72 7.50
N VAL A 72 -9.63 9.06 6.45
CA VAL A 72 -9.09 7.78 5.98
C VAL A 72 -7.77 8.03 5.26
N THR A 73 -6.69 7.44 5.75
CA THR A 73 -5.37 7.60 5.13
C THR A 73 -5.08 6.42 4.20
N VAL A 74 -4.64 6.72 2.97
CA VAL A 74 -4.20 5.76 1.96
C VAL A 74 -2.69 5.90 1.69
N GLU A 75 -2.02 4.76 1.49
CA GLU A 75 -0.64 4.59 1.05
C GLU A 75 -0.62 3.63 -0.14
N ILE A 76 -0.11 4.05 -1.30
CA ILE A 76 0.11 3.14 -2.44
C ILE A 76 1.39 2.35 -2.18
N LEU A 77 1.28 1.02 -2.16
CA LEU A 77 2.39 0.10 -1.88
C LEU A 77 3.13 -0.30 -3.16
N GLY A 78 2.43 -0.38 -4.29
CA GLY A 78 3.01 -0.75 -5.58
C GLY A 78 1.97 -0.94 -6.68
N ASN A 79 2.45 -1.34 -7.85
CA ASN A 79 1.61 -1.68 -9.00
C ASN A 79 1.89 -3.13 -9.40
N LEU A 80 0.87 -3.98 -9.32
CA LEU A 80 0.87 -5.37 -9.75
C LEU A 80 -0.21 -5.51 -10.81
N GLY A 81 0.19 -5.86 -12.03
CA GLY A 81 -0.64 -5.67 -13.23
C GLY A 81 -1.96 -6.43 -13.23
N ASP A 82 -2.01 -7.61 -12.63
CA ASP A 82 -3.18 -8.49 -12.62
C ASP A 82 -3.33 -9.23 -11.29
N LEU A 83 -4.50 -9.83 -11.08
CA LEU A 83 -4.86 -10.48 -9.82
C LEU A 83 -3.94 -11.67 -9.50
N GLU A 84 -3.49 -12.41 -10.50
CA GLU A 84 -2.61 -13.58 -10.32
C GLU A 84 -1.25 -13.12 -9.77
N ALA A 85 -0.71 -12.00 -10.28
CA ALA A 85 0.50 -11.39 -9.75
C ALA A 85 0.33 -10.98 -8.27
N VAL A 86 -0.82 -10.42 -7.89
CA VAL A 86 -1.11 -10.04 -6.49
C VAL A 86 -1.23 -11.26 -5.59
N GLU A 87 -1.98 -12.27 -6.01
CA GLU A 87 -2.14 -13.53 -5.27
C GLU A 87 -0.80 -14.24 -5.08
N SER A 88 0.08 -14.19 -6.08
CA SER A 88 1.42 -14.75 -6.01
C SER A 88 2.32 -13.96 -5.05
N ALA A 89 2.39 -12.63 -5.21
CA ALA A 89 3.21 -11.76 -4.37
C ALA A 89 2.83 -11.88 -2.89
N LEU A 90 1.52 -11.91 -2.63
CA LEU A 90 0.93 -11.99 -1.29
C LEU A 90 0.61 -13.42 -0.85
N ASP A 91 1.23 -14.44 -1.45
CA ASP A 91 1.03 -15.82 -1.01
C ASP A 91 1.35 -15.98 0.50
N GLY A 92 0.38 -16.51 1.24
CA GLY A 92 0.43 -16.65 2.70
C GLY A 92 -0.06 -15.44 3.50
N TRP A 93 -0.63 -14.40 2.86
CA TRP A 93 -1.08 -13.17 3.52
C TRP A 93 -2.00 -13.38 4.72
N SER A 94 -2.90 -14.37 4.64
CA SER A 94 -3.92 -14.62 5.68
C SER A 94 -3.30 -14.98 7.02
N ARG A 95 -2.12 -15.61 7.01
CA ARG A 95 -1.34 -15.92 8.21
C ARG A 95 -0.51 -14.73 8.67
N ALA A 96 -0.04 -13.89 7.75
CA ALA A 96 0.86 -12.77 8.06
C ALA A 96 0.13 -11.57 8.69
N GLN A 97 -1.12 -11.27 8.28
CA GLN A 97 -1.79 -10.02 8.66
C GLN A 97 -1.88 -9.76 10.18
N GLY A 98 -1.97 -10.80 11.03
CA GLY A 98 -2.09 -10.65 12.48
C GLY A 98 -0.78 -10.50 13.27
N GLU A 99 0.37 -10.53 12.60
CA GLU A 99 1.67 -10.36 13.25
C GLU A 99 1.98 -8.87 13.53
N ALA A 100 2.88 -8.60 14.47
CA ALA A 100 3.36 -7.25 14.73
C ALA A 100 4.19 -6.73 13.53
N SER A 101 3.98 -5.47 13.15
CA SER A 101 4.61 -4.86 11.97
C SER A 101 4.37 -5.66 10.68
N SER A 102 3.22 -6.33 10.58
CA SER A 102 2.88 -7.18 9.43
C SER A 102 2.77 -6.40 8.11
N LEU A 103 2.57 -5.08 8.14
CA LEU A 103 2.55 -4.25 6.92
C LEU A 103 3.93 -4.21 6.23
N ASP A 104 5.03 -4.33 6.98
CA ASP A 104 6.38 -4.39 6.40
C ASP A 104 6.64 -5.69 5.64
N TRP A 105 5.95 -6.77 6.01
CA TRP A 105 5.95 -8.01 5.24
C TRP A 105 5.37 -7.77 3.84
N VAL A 106 4.26 -7.02 3.74
CA VAL A 106 3.65 -6.68 2.44
C VAL A 106 4.62 -5.86 1.60
N ARG A 107 5.17 -4.76 2.16
CA ARG A 107 6.14 -3.91 1.46
C ARG A 107 7.35 -4.70 0.95
N SER A 108 7.86 -5.63 1.76
CA SER A 108 8.99 -6.48 1.40
C SER A 108 8.67 -7.41 0.23
N ARG A 109 7.47 -8.01 0.18
CA ARG A 109 7.04 -8.85 -0.94
C ARG A 109 6.96 -8.06 -2.25
N ILE A 110 6.37 -6.87 -2.20
CA ILE A 110 6.26 -6.00 -3.38
C ILE A 110 7.63 -5.57 -3.89
N ALA A 111 8.56 -5.24 -3.00
CA ALA A 111 9.92 -4.86 -3.38
C ALA A 111 10.73 -6.02 -3.99
N MET A 112 10.39 -7.28 -3.69
CA MET A 112 11.04 -8.45 -4.30
C MET A 112 10.52 -8.73 -5.72
N ASP A 113 9.22 -8.52 -5.95
CA ASP A 113 8.60 -8.70 -7.27
C ASP A 113 8.92 -7.54 -8.22
N HIS A 114 9.03 -6.33 -7.67
CA HIS A 114 9.50 -5.14 -8.36
C HIS A 114 10.78 -4.63 -7.69
N PRO A 115 11.95 -5.24 -7.95
CA PRO A 115 13.19 -4.67 -7.48
C PRO A 115 13.29 -3.24 -8.04
N PRO A 116 13.67 -2.23 -7.23
CA PRO A 116 13.93 -0.90 -7.75
C PRO A 116 14.91 -1.09 -8.90
N ALA A 117 14.55 -0.61 -10.09
CA ALA A 117 15.36 -0.80 -11.30
C ALA A 117 16.80 -0.51 -10.93
N SER A 118 17.64 -1.56 -10.86
CA SER A 118 19.03 -1.41 -10.45
C SER A 118 19.60 -0.28 -11.27
N GLU A 119 19.90 0.84 -10.61
CA GLU A 119 20.61 1.95 -11.23
C GLU A 119 21.81 1.33 -11.92
N GLY A 120 21.83 1.47 -13.24
CA GLY A 120 22.72 0.72 -14.11
C GLY A 120 24.14 0.76 -13.58
N SER A 121 24.82 -0.39 -13.68
CA SER A 121 26.28 -0.46 -13.63
C SER A 121 26.86 0.78 -14.32
N PRO A 122 27.81 1.51 -13.71
CA PRO A 122 28.57 2.49 -14.47
C PRO A 122 29.21 1.75 -15.64
N ASP A 123 28.78 2.11 -16.84
CA ASP A 123 29.35 1.72 -18.12
C ASP A 123 30.89 1.81 -18.01
N PRO A 124 31.66 0.75 -18.32
CA PRO A 124 33.11 0.83 -18.26
C PRO A 124 33.55 1.90 -19.27
N ALA A 125 34.26 2.92 -18.76
CA ALA A 125 34.71 4.08 -19.52
C ALA A 125 35.23 3.70 -20.93
N PRO A 126 34.90 4.46 -21.99
CA PRO A 126 35.42 4.17 -23.31
C PRO A 126 36.94 4.28 -23.30
N ASP A 127 37.60 3.17 -23.65
CA ASP A 127 39.02 3.03 -23.90
C ASP A 127 39.45 4.13 -24.88
N SER A 128 40.05 5.20 -24.35
CA SER A 128 40.53 6.32 -25.14
C SER A 128 41.89 5.96 -25.74
N LEU A 129 41.85 5.29 -26.90
CA LEU A 129 42.96 5.29 -27.84
C LEU A 129 42.95 6.60 -28.65
N PRO A 130 44.09 7.30 -28.69
CA PRO A 130 44.62 7.79 -29.95
C PRO A 130 46.06 7.25 -30.12
N GLY A 131 46.49 6.72 -31.25
CA GLY A 131 46.23 7.24 -32.59
C GLY A 131 47.36 8.19 -32.98
N ALA A 132 48.43 7.60 -33.52
CA ALA A 132 49.46 8.14 -34.42
C ALA A 132 49.75 9.65 -34.45
N GLY A 133 51.01 9.99 -34.17
CA GLY A 133 51.71 11.20 -34.60
C GLY A 133 53.19 10.91 -34.78
#